data_AF-A0AAU8I6S0-F1
#
_entry.id   AF-A0AAU8I6S0-F1
#
_cell.length_a   1.000
_cell.length_b   1.000
_cell.length_c   1.000
_cell.angle_alpha   90.00
_cell.angle_beta   90.00
_cell.angle_gamma   90.00
#
_symmetry.space_group_name_H-M   'P 1'
#
loop_
_entity.id
_entity.type
_entity.pdbx_description
1 polymer ?
#
loop_
_entity_poly.entity_id
_entity_poly.type
_entity_poly.pdbx_seq_one_letter_code
_entity_poly.pdbx_strand_id
1 'polypeptide(L)'
;MSAPAFAAVPDPSTRSTPGIALTASLAGQDALLPPPLLGLLVSLHRAIEPERQARLAARRERQAFFDAGGLPDFRDDTRAIREGDWQVAPLPEALQDRRVEITGPTDPKMVINALNSGAKVYMADFEDSTAPTWRNLVAGQRALAEAVAGTLTFTAPAARDGTPGKRYALRPYEEQAVLIVRPRGWHLDEKHVLVDGQPLAGGLFDAALFAFHNGRALQAKDRGPYLYLPKLQSMEEAALWETALAHIEDMLGLPQGQIKVTVLIETLPAVFEMDEILHALRGRIVGLNCGRWDYIFSYLKTFRRHPDRVLPERGQVTMTQPFLKAYSELLIRTCHRRGAHAMGGMAAQIPISHDEAANEQAMARVRADKLREVTAGHDGTWVAHPALIPIARAVFDEHMRTPNQHAVRREDVQADRDTLIAPSAGTITRAGFEGNIEVCVRYLAAWLDGNGCVPIHHLMEDAATAEISRSQLWQWLHVGGLHLDDGTAIDFALFDACLRQLPARLGERALLPGGARVDEAIALLDRLTRDEELADFLTLPAYQLID
;
A
#
# COMPACT_ATOMS: atom_id res chain seq x y z
N MET A 1 23.94 53.37 -26.47
CA MET A 1 23.02 52.82 -25.45
C MET A 1 23.25 51.32 -25.40
N SER A 2 24.04 50.86 -24.43
CA SER A 2 24.18 49.44 -24.12
C SER A 2 23.94 49.32 -22.63
N ALA A 3 22.80 48.75 -22.28
CA ALA A 3 22.42 48.49 -20.90
C ALA A 3 23.38 47.46 -20.29
N PRO A 4 23.81 47.63 -19.03
CA PRO A 4 24.64 46.64 -18.37
C PRO A 4 23.77 45.43 -18.01
N ALA A 5 24.24 44.24 -18.34
CA ALA A 5 23.66 42.98 -17.88
C ALA A 5 23.74 42.94 -16.35
N PHE A 6 22.59 42.80 -15.71
CA PHE A 6 22.49 42.56 -14.27
C PHE A 6 23.22 41.25 -13.94
N ALA A 7 24.34 41.35 -13.24
CA ALA A 7 24.93 40.23 -12.53
C ALA A 7 23.93 39.79 -11.45
N ALA A 8 23.56 38.51 -11.47
CA ALA A 8 22.75 37.91 -10.44
C ALA A 8 23.43 38.12 -9.08
N VAL A 9 22.72 38.77 -8.16
CA VAL A 9 23.10 38.85 -6.76
C VAL A 9 23.01 37.42 -6.20
N PRO A 10 24.09 36.83 -5.67
CA PRO A 10 24.00 35.55 -5.00
C PRO A 10 23.18 35.73 -3.72
N ASP A 11 22.08 34.99 -3.59
CA ASP A 11 21.26 34.94 -2.38
C ASP A 11 22.06 34.24 -1.25
N PRO A 12 22.30 34.89 -0.10
CA PRO A 12 23.06 34.32 0.97
C PRO A 12 22.15 33.48 1.89
N SER A 13 22.46 32.17 1.99
CA SER A 13 22.13 31.22 3.07
C SER A 13 21.06 30.13 2.82
N THR A 14 21.33 29.25 1.85
CA THR A 14 21.24 27.81 2.12
C THR A 14 22.63 27.23 1.91
N ARG A 15 23.39 26.96 2.98
CA ARG A 15 24.55 26.07 2.81
C ARG A 15 24.00 24.78 2.21
N SER A 16 24.44 24.39 1.03
CA SER A 16 24.10 23.08 0.48
C SER A 16 24.47 22.05 1.54
N THR A 17 23.52 21.21 1.92
CA THR A 17 23.84 20.11 2.83
C THR A 17 24.76 19.17 2.04
N PRO A 18 26.00 18.91 2.50
CA PRO A 18 26.94 18.15 1.69
C PRO A 18 26.41 16.74 1.37
N GLY A 19 26.50 16.35 0.10
CA GLY A 19 26.12 15.01 -0.36
C GLY A 19 24.65 14.84 -0.74
N ILE A 20 23.79 15.87 -0.70
CA ILE A 20 22.39 15.78 -1.17
C ILE A 20 22.10 16.80 -2.27
N ALA A 21 21.34 16.38 -3.27
CA ALA A 21 20.83 17.22 -4.34
C ALA A 21 19.32 17.00 -4.52
N LEU A 22 18.57 18.10 -4.59
CA LEU A 22 17.15 18.09 -4.95
C LEU A 22 17.04 18.37 -6.45
N THR A 23 16.39 17.49 -7.22
CA THR A 23 16.25 17.64 -8.69
C THR A 23 14.92 18.28 -9.09
N ALA A 24 14.00 18.45 -8.15
CA ALA A 24 12.77 19.23 -8.31
C ALA A 24 12.65 20.34 -7.26
N SER A 25 11.89 21.38 -7.61
CA SER A 25 11.61 22.52 -6.73
C SER A 25 10.14 22.90 -6.75
N LEU A 26 9.56 23.05 -5.56
CA LEU A 26 8.21 23.54 -5.31
C LEU A 26 8.24 24.71 -4.34
N ALA A 27 7.31 25.65 -4.53
CA ALA A 27 7.18 26.81 -3.66
C ALA A 27 6.98 26.38 -2.19
N GLY A 28 7.83 26.92 -1.31
CA GLY A 28 7.77 26.67 0.13
C GLY A 28 8.27 25.28 0.56
N GLN A 29 8.90 24.49 -0.33
CA GLN A 29 9.44 23.18 0.04
C GLN A 29 10.58 23.27 1.07
N ASP A 30 11.35 24.37 1.10
CA ASP A 30 12.49 24.53 2.01
C ASP A 30 12.07 24.53 3.49
N ALA A 31 10.85 25.00 3.78
CA ALA A 31 10.27 24.92 5.13
C ALA A 31 9.98 23.47 5.54
N LEU A 32 9.68 22.59 4.58
CA LEU A 32 9.46 21.16 4.80
C LEU A 32 10.76 20.35 4.75
N LEU A 33 11.78 20.84 4.03
CA LEU A 33 13.08 20.20 3.86
C LEU A 33 14.21 21.05 4.47
N PRO A 34 14.15 21.39 5.78
CA PRO A 34 15.17 22.22 6.39
C PRO A 34 16.51 21.47 6.50
N PRO A 35 17.65 22.17 6.62
CA PRO A 35 18.98 21.56 6.65
C PRO A 35 19.17 20.38 7.63
N PRO A 36 18.60 20.38 8.87
CA PRO A 36 18.71 19.23 9.76
C PRO A 36 18.05 17.96 9.22
N LEU A 37 16.91 18.10 8.54
CA LEU A 37 16.24 16.96 7.89
C LEU A 37 17.05 16.47 6.70
N LEU A 38 17.59 17.37 5.87
CA LEU A 38 18.48 16.99 4.78
C LEU A 38 19.71 16.22 5.30
N GLY A 39 20.28 16.63 6.43
CA GLY A 39 21.35 15.91 7.13
C GLY A 39 20.93 14.51 7.60
N LEU A 40 19.71 14.38 8.15
CA LEU A 40 19.13 13.07 8.49
C LEU A 40 19.00 12.17 7.25
N LEU A 41 18.47 12.68 6.13
CA LEU A 41 18.31 11.90 4.91
C LEU A 41 19.65 11.40 4.36
N VAL A 42 20.69 12.24 4.37
CA VAL A 42 22.04 11.84 3.95
C VAL A 42 22.60 10.73 4.85
N SER A 43 22.50 10.90 6.18
CA SER A 43 22.99 9.92 7.15
C SER A 43 22.25 8.58 7.01
N LEU A 44 20.92 8.64 6.92
CA LEU A 44 20.06 7.48 6.77
C LEU A 44 20.32 6.73 5.46
N HIS A 45 20.46 7.45 4.34
CA HIS A 45 20.77 6.83 3.05
C HIS A 45 22.09 6.05 3.10
N ARG A 46 23.16 6.68 3.61
CA ARG A 46 24.49 6.04 3.69
C ARG A 46 24.50 4.81 4.59
N ALA A 47 23.67 4.79 5.63
CA ALA A 47 23.56 3.65 6.53
C ALA A 47 22.76 2.47 5.95
N ILE A 48 21.74 2.74 5.13
CA ILE A 48 20.72 1.75 4.77
C ILE A 48 20.81 1.30 3.30
N GLU A 49 21.19 2.19 2.38
CA GLU A 49 21.14 1.92 0.94
C GLU A 49 21.96 0.70 0.49
N PRO A 50 23.19 0.46 0.98
CA PRO A 50 23.95 -0.72 0.57
C PRO A 50 23.20 -2.03 0.89
N GLU A 51 22.59 -2.10 2.07
CA GLU A 51 21.85 -3.27 2.50
C GLU A 51 20.50 -3.38 1.80
N ARG A 52 19.82 -2.25 1.50
CA ARG A 52 18.62 -2.22 0.66
C ARG A 52 18.89 -2.87 -0.70
N GLN A 53 19.98 -2.47 -1.37
CA GLN A 53 20.37 -3.05 -2.66
C GLN A 53 20.67 -4.54 -2.56
N ALA A 54 21.32 -4.98 -1.47
CA ALA A 54 21.56 -6.40 -1.20
C ALA A 54 20.24 -7.18 -1.03
N ARG A 55 19.25 -6.63 -0.31
CA ARG A 55 17.92 -7.26 -0.16
C ARG A 55 17.17 -7.32 -1.49
N LEU A 56 17.20 -6.25 -2.30
CA LEU A 56 16.59 -6.25 -3.63
C LEU A 56 17.27 -7.23 -4.59
N ALA A 57 18.58 -7.43 -4.48
CA ALA A 57 19.28 -8.48 -5.21
C ALA A 57 18.87 -9.89 -4.74
N ALA A 58 18.75 -10.11 -3.43
CA ALA A 58 18.29 -11.38 -2.87
C ALA A 58 16.86 -11.73 -3.31
N ARG A 59 15.97 -10.74 -3.51
CA ARG A 59 14.64 -10.97 -4.13
C ARG A 59 14.76 -11.58 -5.52
N ARG A 60 15.67 -11.06 -6.36
CA ARG A 60 15.90 -11.56 -7.73
C ARG A 60 16.46 -12.98 -7.72
N GLU A 61 17.41 -13.27 -6.83
CA GLU A 61 17.96 -14.62 -6.66
C GLU A 61 16.89 -15.62 -6.24
N ARG A 62 16.06 -15.25 -5.25
CA ARG A 62 14.96 -16.08 -4.77
C ARG A 62 13.90 -16.31 -5.86
N GLN A 63 13.58 -15.29 -6.65
CA GLN A 63 12.68 -15.43 -7.78
C GLN A 63 13.25 -16.33 -8.89
N ALA A 64 14.56 -16.25 -9.18
CA ALA A 64 15.20 -17.15 -10.12
C ALA A 64 15.14 -18.62 -9.66
N PHE A 65 15.27 -18.87 -8.35
CA PHE A 65 15.04 -20.20 -7.78
C PHE A 65 13.60 -20.68 -8.01
N PHE A 66 12.60 -19.82 -7.80
CA PHE A 66 11.20 -20.18 -8.07
C PHE A 66 10.96 -20.44 -9.55
N ASP A 67 11.52 -19.61 -10.45
CA ASP A 67 11.41 -19.79 -11.89
C ASP A 67 12.01 -21.12 -12.38
N ALA A 68 13.03 -21.63 -11.67
CA ALA A 68 13.66 -22.93 -11.93
C ALA A 68 12.86 -24.13 -11.36
N GLY A 69 11.66 -23.92 -10.83
CA GLY A 69 10.79 -24.95 -10.26
C GLY A 69 10.87 -25.08 -8.74
N GLY A 70 11.66 -24.24 -8.07
CA GLY A 70 11.66 -24.13 -6.62
C GLY A 70 10.30 -23.64 -6.08
N LEU A 71 9.96 -24.02 -4.84
CA LEU A 71 8.74 -23.58 -4.16
C LEU A 71 9.11 -22.81 -2.88
N PRO A 72 8.33 -21.77 -2.50
CA PRO A 72 8.51 -21.12 -1.20
C PRO A 72 8.11 -22.08 -0.07
N ASP A 73 8.78 -22.02 1.07
CA ASP A 73 8.51 -22.85 2.24
C ASP A 73 8.99 -22.15 3.53
N PHE A 74 8.57 -22.67 4.68
CA PHE A 74 9.12 -22.30 5.98
C PHE A 74 10.60 -22.70 6.05
N ARG A 75 11.45 -21.81 6.56
CA ARG A 75 12.89 -22.05 6.61
C ARG A 75 13.28 -22.91 7.81
N ASP A 76 14.20 -23.85 7.62
CA ASP A 76 14.69 -24.69 8.73
C ASP A 76 15.66 -23.96 9.65
N ASP A 77 16.47 -23.03 9.11
CA ASP A 77 17.49 -22.29 9.86
C ASP A 77 16.89 -21.36 10.94
N THR A 78 15.63 -20.95 10.79
CA THR A 78 14.91 -20.10 11.73
C THR A 78 13.87 -20.84 12.59
N ARG A 79 13.83 -22.18 12.52
CA ARG A 79 12.86 -23.01 13.28
C ARG A 79 12.78 -22.66 14.76
N ALA A 80 13.93 -22.36 15.39
CA ALA A 80 13.99 -21.99 16.80
C ALA A 80 13.20 -20.72 17.14
N ILE A 81 13.06 -19.77 16.21
CA ILE A 81 12.22 -18.57 16.38
C ILE A 81 10.74 -18.98 16.45
N ARG A 82 10.31 -19.83 15.52
CA ARG A 82 8.91 -20.29 15.44
C ARG A 82 8.52 -21.15 16.63
N GLU A 83 9.42 -22.00 17.11
CA GLU A 83 9.14 -22.89 18.23
C GLU A 83 9.35 -22.22 19.60
N GLY A 84 10.19 -21.18 19.68
CA GLY A 84 10.49 -20.47 20.92
C GLY A 84 9.30 -19.74 21.54
N ASP A 85 9.41 -19.50 22.85
CA ASP A 85 8.43 -18.72 23.63
C ASP A 85 8.89 -17.26 23.76
N TRP A 86 8.24 -16.38 23.02
CA TRP A 86 8.51 -14.95 23.00
C TRP A 86 7.27 -14.20 22.49
N GLN A 87 7.19 -12.92 22.85
CA GLN A 87 6.14 -11.99 22.42
C GLN A 87 6.76 -10.66 21.98
N VAL A 88 6.00 -9.87 21.23
CA VAL A 88 6.35 -8.50 20.85
C VAL A 88 6.27 -7.57 22.07
N ALA A 89 6.89 -6.40 21.97
CA ALA A 89 6.80 -5.38 23.00
C ALA A 89 5.35 -4.92 23.22
N PRO A 90 4.98 -4.46 24.44
CA PRO A 90 3.64 -3.98 24.71
C PRO A 90 3.16 -2.92 23.72
N LEU A 91 1.91 -3.06 23.28
CA LEU A 91 1.27 -2.11 22.38
C LEU A 91 0.94 -0.81 23.12
N PRO A 92 1.15 0.37 22.49
CA PRO A 92 0.68 1.65 23.03
C PRO A 92 -0.83 1.65 23.22
N GLU A 93 -1.33 2.39 24.23
CA GLU A 93 -2.77 2.51 24.52
C GLU A 93 -3.58 2.94 23.29
N ALA A 94 -3.06 3.90 22.53
CA ALA A 94 -3.68 4.39 21.30
C ALA A 94 -3.88 3.32 20.21
N LEU A 95 -3.22 2.16 20.32
CA LEU A 95 -3.27 1.06 19.35
C LEU A 95 -3.91 -0.21 19.92
N GLN A 96 -4.50 -0.17 21.12
CA GLN A 96 -5.15 -1.35 21.71
C GLN A 96 -6.46 -1.74 21.02
N ASP A 97 -7.21 -0.76 20.52
CA ASP A 97 -8.47 -0.95 19.78
C ASP A 97 -8.35 -0.40 18.36
N ARG A 98 -8.29 -1.31 17.39
CA ARG A 98 -8.11 -1.00 15.96
C ARG A 98 -9.24 -1.57 15.10
N ARG A 99 -10.43 -1.78 15.70
CA ARG A 99 -11.52 -2.55 15.08
C ARG A 99 -11.90 -2.15 13.65
N VAL A 100 -11.82 -0.86 13.33
CA VAL A 100 -12.01 -0.35 11.96
C VAL A 100 -10.97 0.72 11.68
N GLU A 101 -10.22 0.52 10.60
CA GLU A 101 -9.30 1.50 10.04
C GLU A 101 -9.79 1.95 8.66
N ILE A 102 -9.67 3.25 8.38
CA ILE A 102 -9.86 3.79 7.03
C ILE A 102 -8.51 4.00 6.37
N THR A 103 -8.40 3.69 5.08
CA THR A 103 -7.20 3.99 4.28
C THR A 103 -7.51 5.11 3.30
N GLY A 104 -6.49 5.89 2.92
CA GLY A 104 -6.67 6.92 1.90
C GLY A 104 -5.43 7.75 1.63
N PRO A 105 -5.47 8.55 0.55
CA PRO A 105 -4.35 9.36 0.11
C PRO A 105 -4.10 10.54 1.06
N THR A 106 -2.91 11.11 0.95
CA THR A 106 -2.45 12.20 1.82
C THR A 106 -2.90 13.60 1.39
N ASP A 107 -3.89 13.73 0.50
CA ASP A 107 -4.38 15.06 0.12
C ASP A 107 -5.09 15.75 1.30
N PRO A 108 -4.97 17.09 1.45
CA PRO A 108 -5.51 17.81 2.61
C PRO A 108 -6.97 17.53 2.91
N LYS A 109 -7.82 17.42 1.88
CA LYS A 109 -9.26 17.20 2.06
C LYS A 109 -9.51 15.79 2.57
N MET A 110 -8.86 14.79 2.01
CA MET A 110 -9.03 13.39 2.42
C MET A 110 -8.43 13.13 3.80
N VAL A 111 -7.28 13.74 4.13
CA VAL A 111 -6.71 13.67 5.49
C VAL A 111 -7.71 14.18 6.53
N ILE A 112 -8.35 15.34 6.30
CA ILE A 112 -9.38 15.87 7.21
C ILE A 112 -10.57 14.90 7.32
N ASN A 113 -11.08 14.43 6.19
CA ASN A 113 -12.26 13.56 6.18
C ASN A 113 -11.99 12.21 6.87
N ALA A 114 -10.81 11.63 6.66
CA ALA A 114 -10.43 10.35 7.23
C ALA A 114 -10.20 10.46 8.75
N LEU A 115 -9.51 11.50 9.22
CA LEU A 115 -9.33 11.77 10.65
C LEU A 115 -10.69 12.02 11.34
N ASN A 116 -11.61 12.72 10.69
CA ASN A 116 -12.95 13.01 11.21
C ASN A 116 -13.98 11.88 10.99
N SER A 117 -13.57 10.75 10.41
CA SER A 117 -14.49 9.70 9.93
C SER A 117 -15.13 8.87 11.05
N GLY A 118 -14.55 8.94 12.26
CA GLY A 118 -14.90 8.12 13.39
C GLY A 118 -14.27 6.72 13.37
N ALA A 119 -13.49 6.35 12.36
CA ALA A 119 -12.64 5.15 12.42
C ALA A 119 -11.70 5.21 13.63
N LYS A 120 -11.21 4.07 14.11
CA LYS A 120 -10.21 4.05 15.19
C LYS A 120 -8.86 4.54 14.69
N VAL A 121 -8.53 4.18 13.45
CA VAL A 121 -7.26 4.49 12.80
C VAL A 121 -7.53 5.03 11.40
N TYR A 122 -6.71 6.00 10.99
CA TYR A 122 -6.55 6.41 9.60
C TYR A 122 -5.13 6.05 9.14
N MET A 123 -5.03 5.18 8.14
CA MET A 123 -3.80 4.95 7.41
C MET A 123 -3.67 5.96 6.26
N ALA A 124 -2.83 6.97 6.46
CA ALA A 124 -2.48 7.94 5.44
C ALA A 124 -1.39 7.37 4.52
N ASP A 125 -1.67 7.35 3.23
CA ASP A 125 -0.94 6.50 2.31
C ASP A 125 -0.09 7.26 1.29
N PHE A 126 1.23 7.04 1.32
CA PHE A 126 2.17 7.51 0.29
C PHE A 126 2.47 6.42 -0.75
N GLU A 127 1.88 5.23 -0.61
CA GLU A 127 2.17 4.06 -1.42
C GLU A 127 1.07 3.84 -2.48
N ASP A 128 0.37 2.71 -2.49
CA ASP A 128 -0.44 2.29 -3.64
C ASP A 128 -1.60 3.22 -4.00
N SER A 129 -2.17 3.97 -3.05
CA SER A 129 -3.23 4.94 -3.34
C SER A 129 -2.73 6.35 -3.68
N THR A 130 -1.41 6.53 -3.80
CA THR A 130 -0.78 7.80 -4.16
C THR A 130 0.12 7.63 -5.39
N ALA A 131 -0.16 8.42 -6.44
CA ALA A 131 0.82 8.63 -7.50
C ALA A 131 1.96 9.50 -6.95
N PRO A 132 3.22 9.02 -6.88
CA PRO A 132 4.30 9.64 -6.12
C PRO A 132 4.97 10.79 -6.88
N THR A 133 4.18 11.67 -7.49
CA THR A 133 4.68 12.95 -8.03
C THR A 133 5.29 13.77 -6.89
N TRP A 134 6.34 14.54 -7.18
CA TRP A 134 6.98 15.39 -6.16
C TRP A 134 5.97 16.30 -5.44
N ARG A 135 5.00 16.84 -6.20
CA ARG A 135 3.90 17.66 -5.69
C ARG A 135 3.04 16.90 -4.67
N ASN A 136 2.64 15.68 -4.96
CA ASN A 136 1.79 14.90 -4.06
C ASN A 136 2.52 14.54 -2.76
N LEU A 137 3.80 14.16 -2.85
CA LEU A 137 4.60 13.77 -1.69
C LEU A 137 4.85 14.95 -0.75
N VAL A 138 5.30 16.10 -1.30
CA VAL A 138 5.52 17.33 -0.51
C VAL A 138 4.21 17.86 0.08
N ALA A 139 3.12 17.87 -0.69
CA ALA A 139 1.81 18.30 -0.20
C ALA A 139 1.29 17.36 0.90
N GLY A 140 1.47 16.06 0.74
CA GLY A 140 1.06 15.06 1.73
C GLY A 140 1.80 15.22 3.05
N GLN A 141 3.13 15.32 3.02
CA GLN A 141 3.94 15.51 4.23
C GLN A 141 3.58 16.81 4.96
N ARG A 142 3.31 17.89 4.22
CA ARG A 142 2.80 19.14 4.79
C ARG A 142 1.42 18.96 5.43
N ALA A 143 0.49 18.30 4.75
CA ALA A 143 -0.85 18.05 5.27
C ALA A 143 -0.80 17.23 6.58
N LEU A 144 0.07 16.22 6.65
CA LEU A 144 0.24 15.42 7.87
C LEU A 144 0.86 16.24 9.01
N ALA A 145 1.86 17.09 8.72
CA ALA A 145 2.45 17.99 9.72
C ALA A 145 1.40 18.96 10.30
N GLU A 146 0.61 19.59 9.43
CA GLU A 146 -0.50 20.47 9.83
C GLU A 146 -1.60 19.70 10.57
N ALA A 147 -1.85 18.44 10.22
CA ALA A 147 -2.84 17.61 10.91
C ALA A 147 -2.42 17.31 12.34
N VAL A 148 -1.17 16.89 12.55
CA VAL A 148 -0.62 16.62 13.89
C VAL A 148 -0.55 17.90 14.73
N ALA A 149 -0.25 19.05 14.10
CA ALA A 149 -0.27 20.36 14.75
C ALA A 149 -1.70 20.86 15.06
N GLY A 150 -2.73 20.27 14.46
CA GLY A 150 -4.14 20.69 14.62
C GLY A 150 -4.51 21.94 13.81
N THR A 151 -3.72 22.29 12.80
CA THR A 151 -3.89 23.51 12.00
C THR A 151 -4.40 23.25 10.57
N LEU A 152 -4.49 21.99 10.16
CA LEU A 152 -4.91 21.61 8.80
C LEU A 152 -6.33 22.10 8.50
N THR A 153 -6.46 22.89 7.44
CA THR A 153 -7.74 23.31 6.88
C THR A 153 -7.70 23.24 5.36
N PHE A 154 -8.87 23.03 4.74
CA PHE A 154 -9.00 22.97 3.29
C PHE A 154 -10.29 23.67 2.85
N THR A 155 -10.23 24.47 1.79
CA THR A 155 -11.41 25.06 1.16
C THR A 155 -11.49 24.55 -0.27
N ALA A 156 -12.60 23.89 -0.61
CA ALA A 156 -12.82 23.42 -1.98
C ALA A 156 -12.85 24.59 -2.97
N PRO A 157 -12.57 24.37 -4.26
CA PRO A 157 -12.81 25.38 -5.28
C PRO A 157 -14.28 25.83 -5.28
N ALA A 158 -14.51 27.10 -5.64
CA ALA A 158 -15.85 27.60 -5.88
C ALA A 158 -16.51 26.81 -7.03
N ALA A 159 -17.82 26.60 -6.93
CA ALA A 159 -18.57 25.98 -8.03
C ALA A 159 -18.59 26.92 -9.26
N ARG A 160 -18.85 26.35 -10.44
CA ARG A 160 -18.88 27.12 -11.70
C ARG A 160 -19.96 28.22 -11.70
N ASP A 161 -20.97 28.09 -10.84
CA ASP A 161 -22.04 29.07 -10.64
C ASP A 161 -21.68 30.21 -9.66
N GLY A 162 -20.44 30.22 -9.14
CA GLY A 162 -19.96 31.24 -8.20
C GLY A 162 -20.20 30.90 -6.72
N THR A 163 -20.83 29.75 -6.41
CA THR A 163 -21.03 29.33 -5.00
C THR A 163 -19.68 29.10 -4.31
N PRO A 164 -19.40 29.73 -3.16
CA PRO A 164 -18.17 29.52 -2.42
C PRO A 164 -17.95 28.04 -2.09
N GLY A 165 -16.72 27.56 -2.24
CA GLY A 165 -16.41 26.18 -1.93
C GLY A 165 -16.51 25.89 -0.43
N LYS A 166 -16.94 24.67 -0.11
CA LYS A 166 -17.07 24.21 1.28
C LYS A 166 -15.70 24.23 1.97
N ARG A 167 -15.67 24.75 3.21
CA ARG A 167 -14.52 24.69 4.12
C ARG A 167 -14.55 23.41 4.95
N TYR A 168 -13.38 22.81 5.15
CA TYR A 168 -13.11 21.60 5.92
C TYR A 168 -12.05 21.92 6.96
N ALA A 169 -12.22 21.39 8.17
CA ALA A 169 -11.29 21.53 9.29
C ALA A 169 -11.36 20.28 10.16
N LEU A 170 -10.33 20.05 10.96
CA LEU A 170 -10.28 18.95 11.91
C LEU A 170 -11.28 19.12 13.04
N ARG A 171 -11.85 18.01 13.51
CA ARG A 171 -12.60 17.92 14.77
C ARG A 171 -11.67 18.02 15.98
N PRO A 172 -12.19 18.15 17.22
CA PRO A 172 -11.37 18.03 18.43
C PRO A 172 -10.51 16.76 18.41
N TYR A 173 -9.30 16.84 18.96
CA TYR A 173 -8.26 15.80 18.83
C TYR A 173 -8.70 14.43 19.34
N GLU A 174 -9.47 14.40 20.42
CA GLU A 174 -10.05 13.21 21.04
C GLU A 174 -11.11 12.51 20.17
N GLU A 175 -11.70 13.21 19.21
CA GLU A 175 -12.64 12.65 18.24
C GLU A 175 -11.96 12.17 16.95
N GLN A 176 -10.66 12.47 16.78
CA GLN A 176 -9.92 12.09 15.59
C GLN A 176 -9.42 10.65 15.66
N ALA A 177 -9.44 9.97 14.52
CA ALA A 177 -8.77 8.69 14.35
C ALA A 177 -7.27 8.79 14.67
N VAL A 178 -6.66 7.69 15.13
CA VAL A 178 -5.21 7.59 15.28
C VAL A 178 -4.56 7.57 13.90
N LEU A 179 -3.61 8.46 13.66
CA LEU A 179 -2.87 8.52 12.40
C LEU A 179 -1.77 7.45 12.35
N ILE A 180 -1.75 6.65 11.29
CA ILE A 180 -0.66 5.75 10.90
C ILE A 180 -0.28 6.09 9.46
N VAL A 181 1.01 6.09 9.12
CA VAL A 181 1.48 6.43 7.76
C VAL A 181 1.99 5.19 7.04
N ARG A 182 1.56 4.96 5.80
CA ARG A 182 2.13 3.92 4.93
C ARG A 182 3.18 4.54 3.99
N PRO A 183 4.49 4.43 4.29
CA PRO A 183 5.56 4.80 3.36
C PRO A 183 5.59 3.88 2.13
N ARG A 184 6.23 4.35 1.05
CA ARG A 184 6.52 3.53 -0.13
C ARG A 184 7.36 2.30 0.21
N GLY A 185 7.15 1.20 -0.51
CA GLY A 185 7.90 -0.05 -0.34
C GLY A 185 9.36 0.04 -0.81
N TRP A 186 10.20 -0.93 -0.39
CA TRP A 186 11.65 -0.94 -0.63
C TRP A 186 12.09 -0.82 -2.09
N HIS A 187 11.24 -1.18 -3.03
CA HIS A 187 11.52 -1.18 -4.47
C HIS A 187 11.40 0.21 -5.11
N LEU A 188 10.72 1.15 -4.46
CA LEU A 188 10.51 2.49 -4.99
C LEU A 188 11.61 3.45 -4.56
N ASP A 189 12.15 4.15 -5.53
CA ASP A 189 13.09 5.25 -5.34
C ASP A 189 12.34 6.60 -5.27
N GLU A 190 12.95 7.58 -4.63
CA GLU A 190 12.61 8.99 -4.69
C GLU A 190 13.59 9.68 -5.63
N LYS A 191 13.23 9.77 -6.92
CA LYS A 191 14.13 10.32 -7.95
C LYS A 191 14.39 11.82 -7.80
N HIS A 192 13.61 12.52 -6.96
CA HIS A 192 13.80 13.94 -6.70
C HIS A 192 14.88 14.25 -5.66
N VAL A 193 15.33 13.23 -4.92
CA VAL A 193 16.30 13.38 -3.84
C VAL A 193 17.46 12.45 -4.10
N LEU A 194 18.59 13.02 -4.51
CA LEU A 194 19.81 12.27 -4.75
C LEU A 194 20.77 12.44 -3.57
N VAL A 195 21.27 11.34 -3.01
CA VAL A 195 22.37 11.34 -2.04
C VAL A 195 23.60 10.72 -2.70
N ASP A 196 24.70 11.46 -2.71
CA ASP A 196 25.96 11.06 -3.38
C ASP A 196 25.74 10.62 -4.86
N GLY A 197 24.75 11.23 -5.52
CA GLY A 197 24.38 10.96 -6.91
C GLY A 197 23.39 9.80 -7.12
N GLN A 198 22.99 9.08 -6.06
CA GLN A 198 22.02 7.98 -6.13
C GLN A 198 20.65 8.40 -5.58
N PRO A 199 19.54 7.92 -6.17
CA PRO A 199 18.22 8.25 -5.64
C PRO A 199 18.03 7.63 -4.25
N LEU A 200 17.40 8.39 -3.36
CA LEU A 200 17.04 7.93 -2.03
C LEU A 200 15.92 6.89 -2.13
N ALA A 201 15.91 5.87 -1.26
CA ALA A 201 14.75 4.97 -1.15
C ALA A 201 13.49 5.74 -0.74
N GLY A 202 12.40 5.62 -1.51
CA GLY A 202 11.16 6.37 -1.28
C GLY A 202 10.57 6.16 0.11
N GLY A 203 10.59 4.91 0.60
CA GLY A 203 10.11 4.60 1.95
C GLY A 203 10.91 5.28 3.07
N LEU A 204 12.22 5.49 2.87
CA LEU A 204 13.06 6.20 3.83
C LEU A 204 12.76 7.70 3.81
N PHE A 205 12.53 8.28 2.63
CA PHE A 205 12.08 9.66 2.51
C PHE A 205 10.76 9.86 3.27
N ASP A 206 9.77 9.01 3.00
CA ASP A 206 8.43 9.15 3.57
C ASP A 206 8.43 9.01 5.09
N ALA A 207 9.11 7.99 5.62
CA ALA A 207 9.19 7.73 7.06
C ALA A 207 10.00 8.79 7.81
N ALA A 208 11.15 9.21 7.26
CA ALA A 208 12.01 10.21 7.90
C ALA A 208 11.36 11.58 7.96
N LEU A 209 10.70 12.03 6.88
CA LEU A 209 9.96 13.30 6.87
C LEU A 209 8.84 13.29 7.90
N PHE A 210 8.03 12.23 7.92
CA PHE A 210 6.93 12.13 8.87
C PHE A 210 7.44 12.13 10.31
N ALA A 211 8.46 11.33 10.62
CA ALA A 211 9.03 11.27 11.98
C ALA A 211 9.69 12.60 12.39
N PHE A 212 10.44 13.25 11.50
CA PHE A 212 11.11 14.52 11.78
C PHE A 212 10.12 15.63 12.18
N HIS A 213 9.05 15.79 11.40
CA HIS A 213 8.08 16.86 11.64
C HIS A 213 7.13 16.55 12.80
N ASN A 214 6.84 15.27 13.07
CA ASN A 214 5.73 14.90 13.94
C ASN A 214 6.15 14.15 15.21
N GLY A 215 7.35 13.56 15.26
CA GLY A 215 7.72 12.59 16.30
C GLY A 215 7.63 13.15 17.73
N ARG A 216 8.18 14.34 17.97
CA ARG A 216 8.11 14.98 19.30
C ARG A 216 6.70 15.43 19.66
N ALA A 217 5.94 15.94 18.69
CA ALA A 217 4.56 16.38 18.92
C ALA A 217 3.62 15.20 19.21
N LEU A 218 3.84 14.05 18.56
CA LEU A 218 3.12 12.81 18.82
C LEU A 218 3.52 12.22 20.18
N GLN A 219 4.82 12.20 20.50
CA GLN A 219 5.31 11.76 21.81
C GLN A 219 4.70 12.55 22.96
N ALA A 220 4.59 13.88 22.83
CA ALA A 220 3.97 14.73 23.84
C ALA A 220 2.47 14.47 24.07
N LYS A 221 1.84 13.66 23.21
CA LYS A 221 0.44 13.24 23.28
C LYS A 221 0.31 11.74 23.59
N ASP A 222 1.35 11.13 24.16
CA ASP A 222 1.46 9.68 24.43
C ASP A 222 1.23 8.79 23.19
N ARG A 223 1.56 9.34 22.01
CA ARG A 223 1.58 8.62 20.73
C ARG A 223 3.01 8.55 20.18
N GLY A 224 3.18 7.92 19.02
CA GLY A 224 4.45 7.93 18.29
C GLY A 224 4.21 8.07 16.80
N PRO A 225 5.27 8.27 16.00
CA PRO A 225 5.18 8.01 14.57
C PRO A 225 4.80 6.54 14.38
N TYR A 226 3.61 6.28 13.87
CA TYR A 226 3.14 4.93 13.61
C TYR A 226 3.15 4.68 12.11
N LEU A 227 3.68 3.53 11.68
CA LEU A 227 3.87 3.20 10.28
C LEU A 227 3.17 1.89 9.87
N TYR A 228 2.73 1.83 8.62
CA TYR A 228 2.37 0.58 7.93
C TYR A 228 3.46 0.24 6.92
N LEU A 229 4.09 -0.93 7.02
CA LEU A 229 5.20 -1.32 6.15
C LEU A 229 4.70 -2.27 5.04
N PRO A 230 4.71 -1.85 3.76
CA PRO A 230 4.16 -2.63 2.67
C PRO A 230 5.17 -3.57 2.02
N LYS A 231 4.64 -4.60 1.36
CA LYS A 231 5.32 -5.42 0.34
C LYS A 231 6.69 -6.00 0.75
N LEU A 232 6.84 -6.36 2.03
CA LEU A 232 8.02 -7.11 2.49
C LEU A 232 7.97 -8.54 1.95
N GLN A 233 9.13 -9.14 1.69
CA GLN A 233 9.25 -10.54 1.22
C GLN A 233 10.04 -11.44 2.17
N SER A 234 10.77 -10.88 3.15
CA SER A 234 11.55 -11.67 4.09
C SER A 234 11.76 -10.98 5.43
N MET A 235 12.23 -11.74 6.41
CA MET A 235 12.61 -11.23 7.73
C MET A 235 13.79 -10.25 7.68
N GLU A 236 14.72 -10.42 6.73
CA GLU A 236 15.88 -9.54 6.61
C GLU A 236 15.49 -8.14 6.13
N GLU A 237 14.40 -8.02 5.37
CA GLU A 237 13.82 -6.72 5.02
C GLU A 237 13.13 -6.06 6.21
N ALA A 238 12.54 -6.86 7.10
CA ALA A 238 12.00 -6.39 8.37
C ALA A 238 13.13 -5.92 9.31
N ALA A 239 14.26 -6.63 9.37
CA ALA A 239 15.45 -6.22 10.11
C ALA A 239 16.11 -4.95 9.53
N LEU A 240 16.04 -4.76 8.21
CA LEU A 240 16.48 -3.52 7.58
C LEU A 240 15.60 -2.33 8.02
N TRP A 241 14.29 -2.53 8.10
CA TRP A 241 13.39 -1.52 8.67
C TRP A 241 13.70 -1.23 10.15
N GLU A 242 13.97 -2.25 10.98
CA GLU A 242 14.40 -2.03 12.37
C GLU A 242 15.62 -1.09 12.42
N THR A 243 16.63 -1.38 11.61
CA THR A 243 17.86 -0.58 11.53
C THR A 243 17.58 0.86 11.09
N ALA A 244 16.76 1.05 10.05
CA ALA A 244 16.41 2.38 9.54
C ALA A 244 15.61 3.20 10.57
N LEU A 245 14.64 2.59 11.24
CA LEU A 245 13.78 3.28 12.20
C LEU A 245 14.52 3.60 13.50
N ALA A 246 15.40 2.70 13.97
CA ALA A 246 16.29 2.98 15.10
C ALA A 246 17.24 4.15 14.80
N HIS A 247 17.78 4.23 13.57
CA HIS A 247 18.60 5.36 13.14
C HIS A 247 17.83 6.69 13.14
N ILE A 248 16.58 6.69 12.67
CA ILE A 248 15.71 7.86 12.72
C ILE A 248 15.44 8.27 14.18
N GLU A 249 15.14 7.32 15.07
CA GLU A 249 14.92 7.60 16.49
C GLU A 249 16.15 8.24 17.14
N ASP A 250 17.34 7.67 16.93
CA ASP A 250 18.59 8.19 17.48
C ASP A 250 18.88 9.62 17.00
N MET A 251 18.80 9.86 15.69
CA MET A 251 19.06 11.18 15.10
C MET A 251 18.04 12.24 15.56
N LEU A 252 16.80 11.85 15.81
CA LEU A 252 15.76 12.74 16.31
C LEU A 252 15.77 12.86 17.85
N GLY A 253 16.54 12.04 18.55
CA GLY A 253 16.55 11.94 20.01
C GLY A 253 15.20 11.48 20.58
N LEU A 254 14.54 10.54 19.89
CA LEU A 254 13.36 9.82 20.36
C LEU A 254 13.80 8.55 21.11
N PRO A 255 12.99 8.04 22.06
CA PRO A 255 13.26 6.74 22.68
C PRO A 255 13.27 5.61 21.63
N GLN A 256 14.13 4.63 21.84
CA GLN A 256 14.14 3.43 20.99
C GLN A 256 12.78 2.69 21.07
N GLY A 257 12.24 2.36 19.90
CA GLY A 257 10.91 1.74 19.77
C GLY A 257 9.73 2.71 19.99
N GLN A 258 9.97 4.02 19.95
CA GLN A 258 8.93 5.06 19.93
C GLN A 258 8.11 5.04 18.63
N ILE A 259 8.76 4.74 17.50
CA ILE A 259 8.13 4.44 16.23
C ILE A 259 7.56 3.03 16.33
N LYS A 260 6.27 2.85 16.06
CA LYS A 260 5.61 1.54 16.01
C LYS A 260 5.20 1.18 14.59
N VAL A 261 5.16 -0.11 14.28
CA VAL A 261 4.88 -0.57 12.92
C VAL A 261 3.82 -1.66 12.86
N THR A 262 2.98 -1.63 11.83
CA THR A 262 2.17 -2.77 11.39
C THR A 262 2.69 -3.22 10.04
N VAL A 263 2.90 -4.52 9.81
CA VAL A 263 3.45 -5.02 8.53
C VAL A 263 2.34 -5.67 7.71
N LEU A 264 2.25 -5.34 6.42
CA LEU A 264 1.33 -6.03 5.51
C LEU A 264 1.98 -7.32 5.05
N ILE A 265 1.36 -8.47 5.34
CA ILE A 265 1.79 -9.76 4.79
C ILE A 265 1.10 -9.95 3.45
N GLU A 266 1.48 -9.12 2.50
CA GLU A 266 0.83 -9.04 1.19
C GLU A 266 1.72 -9.57 0.06
N THR A 267 2.74 -10.36 0.41
CA THR A 267 3.53 -11.11 -0.56
C THR A 267 3.50 -12.60 -0.21
N LEU A 268 3.55 -13.45 -1.24
CA LEU A 268 3.57 -14.89 -1.04
C LEU A 268 4.82 -15.34 -0.26
N PRO A 269 6.04 -14.83 -0.51
CA PRO A 269 7.20 -15.18 0.31
C PRO A 269 7.02 -14.83 1.80
N ALA A 270 6.40 -13.69 2.13
CA ALA A 270 6.27 -13.25 3.51
C ALA A 270 5.33 -14.10 4.38
N VAL A 271 4.38 -14.84 3.78
CA VAL A 271 3.52 -15.74 4.58
C VAL A 271 4.32 -16.87 5.26
N PHE A 272 5.47 -17.22 4.70
CA PHE A 272 6.38 -18.24 5.24
C PHE A 272 7.36 -17.71 6.29
N GLU A 273 7.40 -16.39 6.49
CA GLU A 273 8.35 -15.71 7.38
C GLU A 273 7.63 -14.79 8.39
N MET A 274 6.33 -14.99 8.65
CA MET A 274 5.54 -14.10 9.53
C MET A 274 6.07 -14.04 10.97
N ASP A 275 6.45 -15.20 11.53
CA ASP A 275 7.02 -15.29 12.88
C ASP A 275 8.37 -14.58 12.95
N GLU A 276 9.19 -14.76 11.92
CA GLU A 276 10.51 -14.16 11.77
C GLU A 276 10.45 -12.64 11.55
N ILE A 277 9.46 -12.15 10.77
CA ILE A 277 9.19 -10.72 10.59
C ILE A 277 8.78 -10.09 11.92
N LEU A 278 7.86 -10.73 12.66
CA LEU A 278 7.47 -10.28 14.00
C LEU A 278 8.68 -10.27 14.94
N HIS A 279 9.55 -11.28 14.85
CA HIS A 279 10.74 -11.38 15.68
C HIS A 279 11.77 -10.29 15.36
N ALA A 280 12.03 -10.04 14.07
CA ALA A 280 12.97 -9.03 13.61
C ALA A 280 12.58 -7.61 14.06
N LEU A 281 11.27 -7.33 14.14
CA LEU A 281 10.71 -6.05 14.56
C LEU A 281 10.13 -6.06 15.98
N ARG A 282 10.42 -7.09 16.80
CA ARG A 282 9.72 -7.36 18.07
C ARG A 282 9.71 -6.20 19.07
N GLY A 283 10.66 -5.28 18.99
CA GLY A 283 10.69 -4.07 19.84
C GLY A 283 9.65 -3.01 19.47
N ARG A 284 9.12 -3.04 18.24
CA ARG A 284 8.25 -1.99 17.69
C ARG A 284 7.04 -2.45 16.89
N ILE A 285 7.00 -3.70 16.44
CA ILE A 285 5.85 -4.21 15.70
C ILE A 285 4.64 -4.38 16.61
N VAL A 286 3.47 -3.99 16.11
CA VAL A 286 2.19 -4.06 16.83
C VAL A 286 1.18 -4.97 16.15
N GLY A 287 1.46 -5.43 14.93
CA GLY A 287 0.56 -6.31 14.20
C GLY A 287 1.00 -6.62 12.78
N LEU A 288 0.31 -7.58 12.17
CA LEU A 288 0.34 -7.91 10.76
C LEU A 288 -1.04 -7.65 10.13
N ASN A 289 -1.09 -7.46 8.81
CA ASN A 289 -2.33 -7.25 8.05
C ASN A 289 -2.49 -8.26 6.91
N CYS A 290 -3.73 -8.71 6.72
CA CYS A 290 -4.15 -9.49 5.57
C CYS A 290 -4.49 -8.61 4.35
N GLY A 291 -3.82 -8.84 3.22
CA GLY A 291 -4.13 -8.25 1.92
C GLY A 291 -4.74 -9.26 0.95
N ARG A 292 -5.53 -8.78 -0.04
CA ARG A 292 -6.03 -9.63 -1.14
C ARG A 292 -5.27 -9.39 -2.43
N TRP A 293 -5.37 -8.19 -3.02
CA TRP A 293 -4.86 -7.90 -4.36
C TRP A 293 -3.34 -8.04 -4.46
N ASP A 294 -2.58 -7.39 -3.58
CA ASP A 294 -1.12 -7.54 -3.56
C ASP A 294 -0.69 -8.99 -3.30
N TYR A 295 -1.39 -9.71 -2.42
CA TYR A 295 -1.04 -11.10 -2.11
C TYR A 295 -1.21 -12.02 -3.32
N ILE A 296 -2.35 -11.93 -4.03
CA ILE A 296 -2.57 -12.76 -5.23
C ILE A 296 -1.75 -12.28 -6.43
N PHE A 297 -1.43 -10.99 -6.51
CA PHE A 297 -0.44 -10.47 -7.44
C PHE A 297 0.95 -11.07 -7.17
N SER A 298 1.37 -11.09 -5.92
CA SER A 298 2.63 -11.72 -5.52
C SER A 298 2.63 -13.23 -5.78
N TYR A 299 1.51 -13.92 -5.57
CA TYR A 299 1.37 -15.33 -5.92
C TYR A 299 1.66 -15.55 -7.42
N LEU A 300 1.03 -14.76 -8.30
CA LEU A 300 1.28 -14.81 -9.74
C LEU A 300 2.74 -14.54 -10.09
N LYS A 301 3.34 -13.53 -9.46
CA LYS A 301 4.73 -13.16 -9.72
C LYS A 301 5.69 -14.27 -9.28
N THR A 302 5.50 -14.80 -8.08
CA THR A 302 6.30 -15.91 -7.55
C THR A 302 6.19 -17.14 -8.43
N PHE A 303 4.99 -17.47 -8.91
CA PHE A 303 4.72 -18.64 -9.74
C PHE A 303 4.66 -18.36 -11.25
N ARG A 304 5.29 -17.29 -11.74
CA ARG A 304 5.21 -16.85 -13.14
C ARG A 304 5.69 -17.90 -14.17
N ARG A 305 6.50 -18.87 -13.76
CA ARG A 305 6.97 -20.01 -14.60
C ARG A 305 6.37 -21.37 -14.20
N HIS A 306 5.35 -21.40 -13.35
CA HIS A 306 4.69 -22.64 -12.91
C HIS A 306 3.33 -22.80 -13.62
N PRO A 307 3.25 -23.64 -14.67
CA PRO A 307 2.02 -23.80 -15.46
C PRO A 307 0.86 -24.45 -14.69
N ASP A 308 1.14 -25.11 -13.55
CA ASP A 308 0.17 -25.68 -12.63
C ASP A 308 -0.39 -24.66 -11.61
N ARG A 309 0.08 -23.40 -11.64
CA ARG A 309 -0.28 -22.32 -10.70
C ARG A 309 -0.94 -21.12 -11.38
N VAL A 310 -1.67 -21.38 -12.46
CA VAL A 310 -2.48 -20.36 -13.13
C VAL A 310 -3.69 -20.01 -12.27
N LEU A 311 -3.91 -18.72 -12.04
CA LEU A 311 -5.11 -18.26 -11.33
C LEU A 311 -6.27 -18.03 -12.31
N PRO A 312 -7.52 -18.33 -11.89
CA PRO A 312 -8.71 -17.87 -12.61
C PRO A 312 -8.86 -16.36 -12.48
N GLU A 313 -9.87 -15.76 -13.10
CA GLU A 313 -10.10 -14.32 -12.98
C GLU A 313 -10.16 -13.85 -11.51
N ARG A 314 -9.50 -12.71 -11.22
CA ARG A 314 -9.25 -12.24 -9.84
C ARG A 314 -10.51 -12.10 -8.98
N GLY A 315 -11.67 -11.83 -9.59
CA GLY A 315 -12.95 -11.74 -8.91
C GLY A 315 -13.33 -13.04 -8.18
N GLN A 316 -12.98 -14.19 -8.76
CA GLN A 316 -13.26 -15.53 -8.21
C GLN A 316 -12.23 -15.98 -7.15
N VAL A 317 -11.05 -15.34 -7.12
CA VAL A 317 -9.99 -15.61 -6.13
C VAL A 317 -10.29 -14.87 -4.83
N THR A 318 -11.38 -15.25 -4.16
CA THR A 318 -11.88 -14.62 -2.93
C THR A 318 -11.18 -15.15 -1.69
N MET A 319 -11.27 -14.42 -0.57
CA MET A 319 -10.65 -14.82 0.71
C MET A 319 -11.24 -16.11 1.33
N THR A 320 -12.24 -16.73 0.69
CA THR A 320 -12.75 -18.06 1.07
C THR A 320 -12.09 -19.20 0.29
N GLN A 321 -11.30 -18.88 -0.75
CA GLN A 321 -10.49 -19.89 -1.45
C GLN A 321 -9.52 -20.55 -0.47
N PRO A 322 -9.23 -21.86 -0.61
CA PRO A 322 -8.50 -22.63 0.41
C PRO A 322 -7.17 -21.99 0.85
N PHE A 323 -6.32 -21.57 -0.10
CA PHE A 323 -5.01 -21.00 0.20
C PHE A 323 -5.10 -19.64 0.91
N LEU A 324 -6.04 -18.77 0.51
CA LEU A 324 -6.27 -17.47 1.15
C LEU A 324 -6.90 -17.60 2.54
N LYS A 325 -7.79 -18.59 2.72
CA LYS A 325 -8.34 -18.93 4.04
C LYS A 325 -7.20 -19.38 4.97
N ALA A 326 -6.35 -20.31 4.53
CA ALA A 326 -5.23 -20.80 5.31
C ALA A 326 -4.24 -19.68 5.66
N TYR A 327 -3.96 -18.78 4.70
CA TYR A 327 -3.16 -17.57 4.93
C TYR A 327 -3.73 -16.69 6.05
N SER A 328 -5.03 -16.35 5.99
CA SER A 328 -5.69 -15.53 7.01
C SER A 328 -5.65 -16.20 8.39
N GLU A 329 -5.98 -17.49 8.45
CA GLU A 329 -5.99 -18.24 9.70
C GLU A 329 -4.59 -18.40 10.31
N LEU A 330 -3.57 -18.64 9.48
CA LEU A 330 -2.17 -18.72 9.92
C LEU A 330 -1.68 -17.36 10.45
N LEU A 331 -2.04 -16.26 9.78
CA LEU A 331 -1.69 -14.90 10.22
C LEU A 331 -2.28 -14.62 11.61
N ILE A 332 -3.56 -14.91 11.82
CA ILE A 332 -4.23 -14.75 13.12
C ILE A 332 -3.51 -15.56 14.20
N ARG A 333 -3.30 -16.86 13.96
CA ARG A 333 -2.59 -17.74 14.89
C ARG A 333 -1.21 -17.19 15.26
N THR A 334 -0.46 -16.74 14.25
CA THR A 334 0.92 -16.23 14.42
C THR A 334 0.92 -14.95 15.24
N CYS A 335 0.14 -13.95 14.83
CA CYS A 335 0.03 -12.67 15.54
C CYS A 335 -0.38 -12.85 16.99
N HIS A 336 -1.48 -13.58 17.22
CA HIS A 336 -2.03 -13.74 18.55
C HIS A 336 -1.08 -14.50 19.46
N ARG A 337 -0.39 -15.54 18.97
CA ARG A 337 0.65 -16.22 19.74
C ARG A 337 1.75 -15.27 20.22
N ARG A 338 2.09 -14.24 19.43
CA ARG A 338 3.13 -13.26 19.75
C ARG A 338 2.63 -11.99 20.44
N GLY A 339 1.33 -11.88 20.73
CA GLY A 339 0.74 -10.68 21.35
C GLY A 339 0.63 -9.48 20.41
N ALA A 340 0.61 -9.72 19.10
CA ALA A 340 0.45 -8.70 18.08
C ALA A 340 -0.95 -8.76 17.46
N HIS A 341 -1.39 -7.67 16.84
CA HIS A 341 -2.67 -7.62 16.12
C HIS A 341 -2.63 -8.41 14.80
N ALA A 342 -3.75 -9.07 14.48
CA ALA A 342 -4.07 -9.68 13.20
C ALA A 342 -5.16 -8.85 12.49
N MET A 343 -4.77 -7.95 11.60
CA MET A 343 -5.73 -7.10 10.88
C MET A 343 -6.31 -7.80 9.64
N GLY A 344 -7.61 -7.66 9.43
CA GLY A 344 -8.34 -8.14 8.26
C GLY A 344 -8.17 -7.26 7.03
N GLY A 345 -8.88 -7.59 5.94
CA GLY A 345 -8.69 -7.01 4.62
C GLY A 345 -9.61 -5.82 4.31
N MET A 346 -9.43 -5.30 3.09
CA MET A 346 -10.13 -4.13 2.56
C MET A 346 -11.58 -4.42 2.15
N ALA A 347 -12.51 -3.53 2.51
CA ALA A 347 -13.76 -3.32 1.78
C ALA A 347 -13.71 -1.97 1.02
N ALA A 348 -13.60 -2.06 -0.31
CA ALA A 348 -13.38 -0.91 -1.18
C ALA A 348 -14.67 -0.32 -1.78
N GLN A 349 -15.85 -0.82 -1.38
CA GLN A 349 -17.12 -0.43 -1.99
C GLN A 349 -17.45 1.05 -1.76
N ILE A 350 -17.86 1.71 -2.84
CA ILE A 350 -18.43 3.07 -2.85
C ILE A 350 -19.95 2.91 -2.90
N PRO A 351 -20.73 3.56 -2.00
CA PRO A 351 -22.18 3.50 -2.05
C PRO A 351 -22.77 3.88 -3.41
N ILE A 352 -23.79 3.15 -3.85
CA ILE A 352 -24.42 3.31 -5.16
C ILE A 352 -25.71 4.11 -4.99
N SER A 353 -25.64 5.44 -5.15
CA SER A 353 -26.75 6.36 -4.84
C SER A 353 -27.96 6.25 -5.78
N HIS A 354 -27.79 5.68 -6.97
CA HIS A 354 -28.82 5.66 -8.02
C HIS A 354 -29.42 4.26 -8.27
N ASP A 355 -29.04 3.28 -7.46
CA ASP A 355 -29.57 1.91 -7.51
C ASP A 355 -29.54 1.30 -6.11
N GLU A 356 -30.66 1.40 -5.39
CA GLU A 356 -30.80 0.93 -4.01
C GLU A 356 -30.62 -0.58 -3.89
N ALA A 357 -31.09 -1.35 -4.88
CA ALA A 357 -30.97 -2.80 -4.88
C ALA A 357 -29.51 -3.24 -5.07
N ALA A 358 -28.78 -2.63 -6.02
CA ALA A 358 -27.36 -2.88 -6.18
C ALA A 358 -26.54 -2.42 -4.97
N ASN A 359 -26.92 -1.28 -4.35
CA ASN A 359 -26.28 -0.80 -3.14
C ASN A 359 -26.45 -1.79 -1.97
N GLU A 360 -27.66 -2.26 -1.69
CA GLU A 360 -27.88 -3.22 -0.61
C GLU A 360 -27.16 -4.54 -0.86
N GLN A 361 -27.11 -5.02 -2.10
CA GLN A 361 -26.30 -6.21 -2.43
C GLN A 361 -24.80 -5.98 -2.15
N ALA A 362 -24.27 -4.81 -2.51
CA ALA A 362 -22.88 -4.46 -2.22
C ALA A 362 -22.62 -4.37 -0.71
N MET A 363 -23.51 -3.70 0.04
CA MET A 363 -23.38 -3.56 1.50
C MET A 363 -23.55 -4.89 2.23
N ALA A 364 -24.42 -5.78 1.74
CA ALA A 364 -24.58 -7.13 2.28
C ALA A 364 -23.30 -7.96 2.13
N ARG A 365 -22.59 -7.85 0.99
CA ARG A 365 -21.27 -8.47 0.81
C ARG A 365 -20.24 -7.92 1.80
N VAL A 366 -20.21 -6.61 2.02
CA VAL A 366 -19.34 -6.00 3.04
C VAL A 366 -19.63 -6.58 4.43
N ARG A 367 -20.91 -6.66 4.84
CA ARG A 367 -21.30 -7.24 6.13
C ARG A 367 -20.83 -8.70 6.25
N ALA A 368 -21.06 -9.52 5.22
CA ALA A 368 -20.66 -10.92 5.22
C ALA A 368 -19.13 -11.10 5.30
N ASP A 369 -18.37 -10.28 4.58
CA ASP A 369 -16.91 -10.31 4.63
C ASP A 369 -16.37 -9.88 6.01
N LYS A 370 -16.92 -8.81 6.60
CA LYS A 370 -16.48 -8.36 7.93
C LYS A 370 -16.88 -9.33 9.03
N LEU A 371 -18.03 -9.99 8.89
CA LEU A 371 -18.47 -11.02 9.83
C LEU A 371 -17.52 -12.23 9.79
N ARG A 372 -17.11 -12.65 8.59
CA ARG A 372 -16.14 -13.72 8.41
C ARG A 372 -14.79 -13.38 9.06
N GLU A 373 -14.32 -12.15 8.92
CA GLU A 373 -13.05 -11.70 9.51
C GLU A 373 -13.07 -11.72 11.05
N VAL A 374 -14.07 -11.06 11.68
CA VAL A 374 -14.16 -11.01 13.15
C VAL A 374 -14.44 -12.38 13.77
N THR A 375 -15.19 -13.24 13.06
CA THR A 375 -15.45 -14.61 13.52
C THR A 375 -14.19 -15.48 13.43
N ALA A 376 -13.33 -15.25 12.44
CA ALA A 376 -12.05 -15.97 12.31
C ALA A 376 -11.04 -15.58 13.41
N GLY A 377 -11.18 -14.37 13.96
CA GLY A 377 -10.36 -13.84 15.05
C GLY A 377 -9.57 -12.58 14.69
N HIS A 378 -9.90 -11.84 13.63
CA HIS A 378 -9.19 -10.59 13.33
C HIS A 378 -9.49 -9.47 14.35
N ASP A 379 -8.46 -8.72 14.78
CA ASP A 379 -8.61 -7.61 15.75
C ASP A 379 -9.22 -6.34 15.15
N GLY A 380 -9.30 -6.27 13.83
CA GLY A 380 -9.86 -5.15 13.11
C GLY A 380 -9.88 -5.37 11.61
N THR A 381 -10.42 -4.39 10.88
CA THR A 381 -10.60 -4.49 9.43
C THR A 381 -10.41 -3.15 8.71
N TRP A 382 -10.28 -3.19 7.38
CA TRP A 382 -10.11 -2.01 6.54
C TRP A 382 -11.35 -1.66 5.72
N VAL A 383 -11.54 -0.35 5.54
CA VAL A 383 -12.49 0.25 4.60
C VAL A 383 -11.83 1.40 3.82
N ALA A 384 -12.24 1.60 2.56
CA ALA A 384 -11.74 2.70 1.72
C ALA A 384 -12.68 3.91 1.67
N HIS A 385 -13.90 3.79 2.22
CA HIS A 385 -14.91 4.84 2.15
C HIS A 385 -15.58 5.07 3.53
N PRO A 386 -15.73 6.33 3.99
CA PRO A 386 -16.30 6.63 5.32
C PRO A 386 -17.68 6.03 5.57
N ALA A 387 -18.51 5.90 4.54
CA ALA A 387 -19.85 5.30 4.65
C ALA A 387 -19.85 3.82 5.06
N LEU A 388 -18.73 3.10 4.87
CA LEU A 388 -18.61 1.71 5.28
C LEU A 388 -18.22 1.55 6.76
N ILE A 389 -17.72 2.62 7.41
CA ILE A 389 -17.26 2.56 8.79
C ILE A 389 -18.39 2.13 9.74
N PRO A 390 -19.62 2.69 9.69
CA PRO A 390 -20.70 2.24 10.58
C PRO A 390 -21.06 0.77 10.38
N ILE A 391 -21.00 0.28 9.14
CA ILE A 391 -21.31 -1.11 8.79
C ILE A 391 -20.25 -2.05 9.38
N ALA A 392 -18.98 -1.80 9.09
CA ALA A 392 -17.88 -2.60 9.60
C ALA A 392 -17.82 -2.57 11.14
N ARG A 393 -18.01 -1.38 11.72
CA ARG A 393 -18.00 -1.20 13.18
C ARG A 393 -19.12 -1.96 13.85
N ALA A 394 -20.35 -1.91 13.33
CA ALA A 394 -21.47 -2.63 13.93
C ALA A 394 -21.19 -4.15 14.00
N VAL A 395 -20.64 -4.72 12.93
CA VAL A 395 -20.26 -6.15 12.90
C VAL A 395 -19.16 -6.46 13.91
N PHE A 396 -18.11 -5.63 13.98
CA PHE A 396 -17.03 -5.83 14.95
C PHE A 396 -17.49 -5.61 16.40
N ASP A 397 -18.31 -4.60 16.68
CA ASP A 397 -18.83 -4.31 18.02
C ASP A 397 -19.70 -5.47 18.54
N GLU A 398 -20.46 -6.12 17.66
CA GLU A 398 -21.31 -7.27 18.01
C GLU A 398 -20.49 -8.51 18.39
N HIS A 399 -19.42 -8.81 17.63
CA HIS A 399 -18.68 -10.07 17.74
C HIS A 399 -17.33 -9.95 18.49
N MET A 400 -16.79 -8.73 18.65
CA MET A 400 -15.55 -8.43 19.37
C MET A 400 -15.85 -7.43 20.51
N ARG A 401 -16.24 -7.97 21.67
CA ARG A 401 -16.65 -7.17 22.85
C ARG A 401 -15.46 -6.52 23.59
N THR A 402 -14.28 -7.07 23.44
CA THR A 402 -13.02 -6.54 23.98
C THR A 402 -12.38 -5.55 22.98
N PRO A 403 -11.35 -4.78 23.37
CA PRO A 403 -10.63 -3.91 22.44
C PRO A 403 -10.05 -4.64 21.22
N ASN A 404 -9.69 -5.92 21.39
CA ASN A 404 -9.09 -6.81 20.41
C ASN A 404 -9.38 -8.29 20.76
N GLN A 405 -8.94 -9.22 19.92
CA GLN A 405 -9.12 -10.67 20.00
C GLN A 405 -7.83 -11.46 20.28
N HIS A 406 -6.81 -10.87 20.91
CA HIS A 406 -5.53 -11.57 21.21
C HIS A 406 -5.69 -12.91 21.95
N ALA A 407 -6.79 -13.09 22.69
CA ALA A 407 -7.15 -14.34 23.36
C ALA A 407 -7.59 -15.47 22.42
N VAL A 408 -7.98 -15.17 21.17
CA VAL A 408 -8.39 -16.13 20.14
C VAL A 408 -7.15 -16.73 19.48
N ARG A 409 -6.45 -17.63 20.19
CA ARG A 409 -5.11 -18.12 19.78
C ARG A 409 -5.07 -18.95 18.48
N ARG A 410 -6.22 -19.45 18.00
CA ARG A 410 -6.34 -20.31 16.81
C ARG A 410 -5.37 -21.51 16.81
N GLU A 411 -5.24 -22.18 17.95
CA GLU A 411 -4.38 -23.38 18.09
C GLU A 411 -4.83 -24.55 17.20
N ASP A 412 -6.07 -24.51 16.72
CA ASP A 412 -6.66 -25.44 15.74
C ASP A 412 -6.05 -25.36 14.34
N VAL A 413 -5.44 -24.21 13.98
CA VAL A 413 -5.00 -23.95 12.61
C VAL A 413 -3.74 -24.72 12.28
N GLN A 414 -3.83 -25.54 11.24
CA GLN A 414 -2.70 -26.19 10.57
C GLN A 414 -2.64 -25.69 9.13
N ALA A 415 -1.61 -24.91 8.81
CA ALA A 415 -1.34 -24.42 7.46
C ALA A 415 0.11 -24.76 7.12
N ASP A 416 0.28 -25.80 6.31
CA ASP A 416 1.57 -26.16 5.74
C ASP A 416 1.81 -25.43 4.42
N ARG A 417 2.98 -25.66 3.82
CA ARG A 417 3.34 -25.08 2.53
C ARG A 417 2.30 -25.37 1.46
N ASP A 418 1.95 -26.64 1.28
CA ASP A 418 1.13 -27.06 0.15
C ASP A 418 -0.29 -26.49 0.24
N THR A 419 -0.80 -26.28 1.46
CA THR A 419 -2.05 -25.56 1.70
C THR A 419 -1.96 -24.08 1.31
N LEU A 420 -0.86 -23.40 1.67
CA LEU A 420 -0.66 -21.96 1.40
C LEU A 420 -0.41 -21.65 -0.09
N ILE A 421 0.05 -22.63 -0.87
CA ILE A 421 0.31 -22.44 -2.30
C ILE A 421 -0.72 -23.13 -3.20
N ALA A 422 -1.73 -23.78 -2.63
CA ALA A 422 -2.71 -24.58 -3.37
C ALA A 422 -3.32 -23.80 -4.56
N PRO A 423 -3.51 -24.46 -5.72
CA PRO A 423 -4.10 -23.80 -6.88
C PRO A 423 -5.54 -23.36 -6.59
N SER A 424 -5.96 -22.27 -7.22
CA SER A 424 -7.34 -21.77 -7.09
C SER A 424 -8.20 -22.32 -8.24
N ALA A 425 -9.39 -22.82 -7.92
CA ALA A 425 -10.38 -23.20 -8.93
C ALA A 425 -11.16 -21.98 -9.43
N GLY A 426 -11.54 -22.00 -10.70
CA GLY A 426 -12.37 -20.97 -11.34
C GLY A 426 -12.27 -20.98 -12.86
N THR A 427 -12.78 -19.94 -13.49
CA THR A 427 -12.76 -19.74 -14.94
C THR A 427 -12.11 -18.41 -15.32
N ILE A 428 -11.78 -18.26 -16.61
CA ILE A 428 -11.42 -16.98 -17.21
C ILE A 428 -12.57 -16.62 -18.15
N THR A 429 -13.37 -15.62 -17.78
CA THR A 429 -14.49 -15.21 -18.63
C THR A 429 -14.08 -14.11 -19.59
N ARG A 430 -14.82 -13.93 -20.69
CA ARG A 430 -14.65 -12.76 -21.57
C ARG A 430 -14.73 -11.45 -20.78
N ALA A 431 -15.73 -11.33 -19.92
CA ALA A 431 -15.93 -10.14 -19.09
C ALA A 431 -14.76 -9.91 -18.11
N GLY A 432 -14.19 -10.98 -17.53
CA GLY A 432 -13.03 -10.89 -16.65
C GLY A 432 -11.77 -10.44 -17.40
N PHE A 433 -11.49 -11.03 -18.57
CA PHE A 433 -10.35 -10.65 -19.41
C PHE A 433 -10.44 -9.19 -19.86
N GLU A 434 -11.59 -8.83 -20.42
CA GLU A 434 -11.88 -7.47 -20.87
C GLU A 434 -11.94 -6.45 -19.73
N GLY A 435 -12.38 -6.86 -18.54
CA GLY A 435 -12.42 -6.04 -17.34
C GLY A 435 -11.04 -5.76 -16.77
N ASN A 436 -10.10 -6.72 -16.83
CA ASN A 436 -8.71 -6.48 -16.43
C ASN A 436 -8.05 -5.41 -17.30
N ILE A 437 -8.29 -5.44 -18.62
CA ILE A 437 -7.78 -4.41 -19.54
C ILE A 437 -8.36 -3.05 -19.18
N GLU A 438 -9.68 -2.95 -19.05
CA GLU A 438 -10.37 -1.69 -18.78
C GLU A 438 -9.95 -1.07 -17.45
N VAL A 439 -9.98 -1.85 -16.36
CA VAL A 439 -9.63 -1.36 -15.02
C VAL A 439 -8.17 -0.92 -14.96
N CYS A 440 -7.25 -1.70 -15.54
CA CYS A 440 -5.83 -1.35 -15.55
C CYS A 440 -5.58 -0.03 -16.29
N VAL A 441 -6.18 0.16 -17.48
CA VAL A 441 -6.03 1.41 -18.25
C VAL A 441 -6.68 2.60 -17.55
N ARG A 442 -7.89 2.46 -16.99
CA ARG A 442 -8.54 3.53 -16.21
C ARG A 442 -7.69 3.96 -15.03
N TYR A 443 -7.15 2.99 -14.29
CA TYR A 443 -6.28 3.26 -13.15
C TYR A 443 -4.97 3.94 -13.58
N LEU A 444 -4.26 3.36 -14.56
CA LEU A 444 -3.00 3.91 -15.06
C LEU A 444 -3.15 5.33 -15.60
N ALA A 445 -4.23 5.62 -16.34
CA ALA A 445 -4.48 6.96 -16.86
C ALA A 445 -4.61 7.98 -15.73
N ALA A 446 -5.39 7.67 -14.69
CA ALA A 446 -5.54 8.50 -13.50
C ALA A 446 -4.22 8.64 -12.72
N TRP A 447 -3.48 7.54 -12.56
CA TRP A 447 -2.20 7.52 -11.84
C TRP A 447 -1.14 8.37 -12.53
N LEU A 448 -1.05 8.29 -13.86
CA LEU A 448 -0.17 9.13 -14.69
C LEU A 448 -0.54 10.62 -14.59
N ASP A 449 -1.80 10.93 -14.33
CA ASP A 449 -2.31 12.29 -14.10
C ASP A 449 -2.19 12.73 -12.61
N GLY A 450 -1.52 11.92 -11.78
CA GLY A 450 -1.22 12.24 -10.39
C GLY A 450 -2.31 11.83 -9.39
N ASN A 451 -3.25 10.96 -9.76
CA ASN A 451 -4.25 10.39 -8.85
C ASN A 451 -4.09 8.87 -8.69
N GLY A 452 -3.65 8.40 -7.52
CA GLY A 452 -3.51 6.98 -7.21
C GLY A 452 -4.72 6.34 -6.51
N CYS A 453 -5.77 7.10 -6.18
CA CYS A 453 -6.95 6.61 -5.48
C CYS A 453 -8.18 6.84 -6.35
N VAL A 454 -8.62 5.81 -7.08
CA VAL A 454 -9.43 5.98 -8.28
C VAL A 454 -10.77 5.25 -8.16
N PRO A 455 -11.92 5.96 -8.21
CA PRO A 455 -13.22 5.30 -8.25
C PRO A 455 -13.45 4.64 -9.63
N ILE A 456 -13.53 3.31 -9.67
CA ILE A 456 -13.78 2.52 -10.88
C ILE A 456 -14.88 1.49 -10.56
N HIS A 457 -15.97 1.48 -11.33
CA HIS A 457 -17.11 0.57 -11.14
C HIS A 457 -17.61 0.46 -9.68
N HIS A 458 -17.72 1.60 -8.98
CA HIS A 458 -18.13 1.69 -7.56
C HIS A 458 -17.16 1.03 -6.56
N LEU A 459 -15.90 0.85 -6.94
CA LEU A 459 -14.82 0.45 -6.05
C LEU A 459 -13.78 1.57 -6.00
N MET A 460 -13.21 1.80 -4.82
CA MET A 460 -12.06 2.68 -4.67
C MET A 460 -10.79 1.86 -4.91
N GLU A 461 -10.22 2.00 -6.10
CA GLU A 461 -9.08 1.20 -6.56
C GLU A 461 -7.74 1.91 -6.32
N ASP A 462 -6.72 1.10 -6.03
CA ASP A 462 -5.32 1.50 -5.85
C ASP A 462 -4.40 0.70 -6.81
N ALA A 463 -3.08 0.86 -6.67
CA ALA A 463 -2.13 0.26 -7.61
C ALA A 463 -2.19 -1.27 -7.62
N ALA A 464 -2.45 -1.91 -6.47
CA ALA A 464 -2.58 -3.36 -6.38
C ALA A 464 -3.68 -3.91 -7.32
N THR A 465 -4.77 -3.17 -7.55
CA THR A 465 -5.81 -3.57 -8.52
C THR A 465 -5.29 -3.58 -9.95
N ALA A 466 -4.49 -2.58 -10.34
CA ALA A 466 -3.87 -2.55 -11.67
C ALA A 466 -2.78 -3.61 -11.80
N GLU A 467 -2.04 -3.90 -10.73
CA GLU A 467 -0.99 -4.93 -10.68
C GLU A 467 -1.55 -6.33 -10.90
N ILE A 468 -2.61 -6.71 -10.18
CA ILE A 468 -3.25 -8.00 -10.40
C ILE A 468 -3.85 -8.08 -11.80
N SER A 469 -4.46 -7.00 -12.30
CA SER A 469 -5.10 -6.98 -13.62
C SER A 469 -4.08 -7.23 -14.74
N ARG A 470 -2.96 -6.49 -14.76
CA ARG A 470 -1.91 -6.68 -15.78
C ARG A 470 -1.17 -8.01 -15.63
N SER A 471 -0.97 -8.49 -14.40
CA SER A 471 -0.24 -9.74 -14.15
C SER A 471 -1.07 -10.97 -14.55
N GLN A 472 -2.39 -10.92 -14.42
CA GLN A 472 -3.28 -11.96 -14.96
C GLN A 472 -3.25 -12.00 -16.48
N LEU A 473 -3.35 -10.83 -17.14
CA LEU A 473 -3.23 -10.76 -18.60
C LEU A 473 -1.90 -11.35 -19.08
N TRP A 474 -0.80 -10.95 -18.44
CA TRP A 474 0.52 -11.51 -18.72
C TRP A 474 0.54 -13.02 -18.54
N GLN A 475 0.10 -13.55 -17.38
CA GLN A 475 0.14 -14.99 -17.12
C GLN A 475 -0.67 -15.77 -18.16
N TRP A 476 -1.90 -15.32 -18.45
CA TRP A 476 -2.77 -16.05 -19.37
C TRP A 476 -2.25 -16.07 -20.80
N LEU A 477 -1.60 -15.00 -21.25
CA LEU A 477 -1.03 -14.90 -22.59
C LEU A 477 0.31 -15.66 -22.73
N HIS A 478 1.06 -15.85 -21.63
CA HIS A 478 2.38 -16.49 -21.67
C HIS A 478 2.39 -17.99 -21.34
N VAL A 479 1.43 -18.50 -20.56
CA VAL A 479 1.34 -19.94 -20.28
C VAL A 479 0.93 -20.73 -21.53
N GLY A 480 0.08 -20.14 -22.37
CA GLY A 480 -0.41 -20.75 -23.61
C GLY A 480 -1.45 -21.85 -23.39
N GLY A 481 -2.23 -22.15 -24.43
CA GLY A 481 -3.23 -23.22 -24.41
C GLY A 481 -4.47 -22.97 -23.56
N LEU A 482 -4.61 -21.78 -22.99
CA LEU A 482 -5.76 -21.37 -22.20
C LEU A 482 -6.90 -20.85 -23.09
N HIS A 483 -8.13 -21.00 -22.60
CA HIS A 483 -9.33 -20.55 -23.27
C HIS A 483 -10.21 -19.77 -22.30
N LEU A 484 -10.96 -18.81 -22.84
CA LEU A 484 -12.10 -18.23 -22.15
C LEU A 484 -13.16 -19.31 -21.91
N ASP A 485 -14.09 -19.04 -21.00
CA ASP A 485 -15.24 -19.91 -20.70
C ASP A 485 -16.19 -20.14 -21.91
N ASP A 486 -16.16 -19.23 -22.90
CA ASP A 486 -16.87 -19.36 -24.17
C ASP A 486 -16.11 -20.19 -25.24
N GLY A 487 -14.93 -20.71 -24.90
CA GLY A 487 -14.08 -21.51 -25.79
C GLY A 487 -13.16 -20.68 -26.71
N THR A 488 -13.13 -19.35 -26.59
CA THR A 488 -12.19 -18.51 -27.33
C THR A 488 -10.77 -18.72 -26.81
N ALA A 489 -9.80 -18.93 -27.70
CA ALA A 489 -8.39 -19.02 -27.32
C ALA A 489 -7.91 -17.70 -26.70
N ILE A 490 -7.13 -17.78 -25.62
CA ILE A 490 -6.45 -16.62 -25.04
C ILE A 490 -5.10 -16.46 -25.74
N ASP A 491 -5.03 -15.48 -26.64
CA ASP A 491 -3.83 -15.14 -27.41
C ASP A 491 -3.71 -13.62 -27.62
N PHE A 492 -2.59 -13.19 -28.22
CA PHE A 492 -2.36 -11.78 -28.51
C PHE A 492 -3.35 -11.20 -29.54
N ALA A 493 -4.02 -12.03 -30.35
CA ALA A 493 -5.04 -11.55 -31.28
C ALA A 493 -6.33 -11.13 -30.54
N LEU A 494 -6.74 -11.91 -29.52
CA LEU A 494 -7.79 -11.51 -28.58
C LEU A 494 -7.41 -10.22 -27.85
N PHE A 495 -6.20 -10.17 -27.29
CA PHE A 495 -5.71 -8.98 -26.59
C PHE A 495 -5.73 -7.72 -27.46
N ASP A 496 -5.23 -7.81 -28.69
CA ASP A 496 -5.23 -6.72 -29.67
C ASP A 496 -6.63 -6.27 -30.07
N ALA A 497 -7.57 -7.21 -30.19
CA ALA A 497 -8.97 -6.89 -30.45
C ALA A 497 -9.58 -6.10 -29.28
N CYS A 498 -9.32 -6.51 -28.04
CA CYS A 498 -9.78 -5.81 -26.86
C CYS A 498 -9.16 -4.41 -26.73
N LEU A 499 -7.85 -4.24 -26.96
CA LEU A 499 -7.20 -2.93 -26.93
C LEU A 499 -7.76 -1.98 -27.98
N ARG A 500 -8.03 -2.44 -29.21
CA ARG A 500 -8.63 -1.61 -30.27
C ARG A 500 -10.06 -1.15 -29.92
N GLN A 501 -10.82 -1.97 -29.21
CA GLN A 501 -12.20 -1.67 -28.81
C GLN A 501 -12.28 -0.81 -27.54
N LEU A 502 -11.23 -0.81 -26.73
CA LEU A 502 -11.21 -0.17 -25.43
C LEU A 502 -11.59 1.33 -25.46
N PRO A 503 -11.09 2.18 -26.37
CA PRO A 503 -11.47 3.59 -26.42
C PRO A 503 -12.98 3.81 -26.54
N ALA A 504 -13.69 2.96 -27.28
CA ALA A 504 -15.15 3.04 -27.41
C ALA A 504 -15.86 2.59 -26.12
N ARG A 505 -15.32 1.60 -25.41
CA ARG A 505 -15.86 1.10 -24.13
C ARG A 505 -15.63 2.04 -22.96
N LEU A 506 -14.53 2.79 -22.98
CA LEU A 506 -14.21 3.76 -21.92
C LEU A 506 -15.22 4.92 -21.86
N GLY A 507 -15.90 5.20 -22.97
CA GLY A 507 -16.85 6.31 -23.11
C GLY A 507 -16.14 7.65 -23.33
N GLU A 508 -16.76 8.74 -22.85
CA GLU A 508 -16.22 10.09 -23.01
C GLU A 508 -14.97 10.30 -22.16
N ARG A 509 -13.79 10.32 -22.80
CA ARG A 509 -12.49 10.50 -22.13
C ARG A 509 -12.44 11.74 -21.23
N ALA A 510 -13.10 12.84 -21.62
CA ALA A 510 -13.11 14.08 -20.83
C ALA A 510 -13.78 13.94 -19.45
N LEU A 511 -14.60 12.90 -19.24
CA LEU A 511 -15.24 12.61 -17.96
C LEU A 511 -14.42 11.64 -17.09
N LEU A 512 -13.33 11.10 -17.62
CA LEU A 512 -12.49 10.13 -16.92
C LEU A 512 -11.36 10.84 -16.17
N PRO A 513 -11.08 10.47 -14.90
CA PRO A 513 -9.84 10.85 -14.24
C PRO A 513 -8.64 10.45 -15.11
N GLY A 514 -7.77 11.40 -15.42
CA GLY A 514 -6.62 11.17 -16.30
C GLY A 514 -6.97 10.87 -17.76
N GLY A 515 -8.16 11.23 -18.24
CA GLY A 515 -8.63 10.94 -19.59
C GLY A 515 -7.69 11.36 -20.73
N ALA A 516 -6.86 12.39 -20.51
CA ALA A 516 -5.83 12.83 -21.45
C ALA A 516 -4.64 11.86 -21.57
N ARG A 517 -4.41 11.01 -20.56
CA ARG A 517 -3.31 10.03 -20.47
C ARG A 517 -3.73 8.62 -20.90
N VAL A 518 -4.95 8.43 -21.42
CA VAL A 518 -5.48 7.10 -21.80
C VAL A 518 -4.59 6.40 -22.82
N ASP A 519 -4.08 7.11 -23.82
CA ASP A 519 -3.26 6.48 -24.87
C ASP A 519 -1.89 6.05 -24.32
N GLU A 520 -1.30 6.82 -23.40
CA GLU A 520 -0.08 6.43 -22.67
C GLU A 520 -0.31 5.22 -21.76
N ALA A 521 -1.46 5.18 -21.08
CA ALA A 521 -1.86 4.05 -20.24
C ALA A 521 -2.06 2.77 -21.06
N ILE A 522 -2.66 2.85 -22.25
CA ILE A 522 -2.79 1.74 -23.18
C ILE A 522 -1.40 1.26 -23.64
N ALA A 523 -0.53 2.18 -24.05
CA ALA A 523 0.82 1.83 -24.51
C ALA A 523 1.65 1.17 -23.40
N LEU A 524 1.51 1.65 -22.16
CA LEU A 524 2.18 1.06 -21.01
C LEU A 524 1.67 -0.35 -20.69
N LEU A 525 0.34 -0.55 -20.68
CA LEU A 525 -0.25 -1.89 -20.48
C LEU A 525 0.17 -2.86 -21.59
N ASP A 526 0.14 -2.43 -22.85
CA ASP A 526 0.53 -3.24 -24.00
C ASP A 526 1.97 -3.74 -23.85
N ARG A 527 2.92 -2.84 -23.56
CA ARG A 527 4.32 -3.20 -23.29
C ARG A 527 4.43 -4.19 -22.13
N LEU A 528 3.88 -3.84 -20.96
CA LEU A 528 3.97 -4.69 -19.76
C LEU A 528 3.35 -6.09 -19.94
N THR A 529 2.37 -6.20 -20.83
CA THR A 529 1.69 -7.47 -21.12
C THR A 529 2.45 -8.31 -22.15
N ARG A 530 3.29 -7.70 -22.99
CA ARG A 530 4.06 -8.36 -24.06
C ARG A 530 5.50 -8.69 -23.67
N ASP A 531 6.04 -8.04 -22.65
CA ASP A 531 7.41 -8.29 -22.17
C ASP A 531 7.59 -9.77 -21.77
N GLU A 532 8.69 -10.39 -22.20
CA GLU A 532 8.99 -11.82 -21.94
C GLU A 532 9.13 -12.13 -20.44
N GLU A 533 9.58 -11.14 -19.68
CA GLU A 533 9.66 -11.19 -18.22
C GLU A 533 8.55 -10.34 -17.61
N LEU A 534 7.80 -10.93 -16.68
CA LEU A 534 6.82 -10.21 -15.89
C LEU A 534 7.54 -9.17 -15.03
N ALA A 535 7.36 -7.88 -15.35
CA ALA A 535 7.92 -6.79 -14.55
C ALA A 535 7.52 -6.90 -13.07
N ASP A 536 8.43 -6.57 -12.15
CA ASP A 536 8.18 -6.73 -10.72
C ASP A 536 7.03 -5.87 -10.20
N PHE A 537 6.91 -4.64 -10.72
CA PHE A 537 5.88 -3.66 -10.40
C PHE A 537 5.63 -2.74 -11.61
N LEU A 538 4.36 -2.43 -11.91
CA LEU A 538 3.97 -1.46 -12.95
C LEU A 538 4.39 -0.04 -12.61
N THR A 539 4.54 0.26 -11.32
CA THR A 539 4.88 1.60 -10.82
C THR A 539 6.29 2.01 -11.22
N LEU A 540 7.23 1.07 -11.38
CA LEU A 540 8.61 1.37 -11.77
C LEU A 540 8.70 2.03 -13.16
N PRO A 541 8.17 1.43 -14.24
CA PRO A 541 8.12 2.10 -15.54
C PRO A 541 7.14 3.27 -15.58
N ALA A 542 6.01 3.21 -14.88
CA ALA A 542 5.06 4.31 -14.84
C ALA A 542 5.66 5.57 -14.19
N TYR A 543 6.48 5.40 -13.16
CA TYR A 543 7.10 6.50 -12.44
C TYR A 543 8.03 7.33 -13.34
N GLN A 544 8.62 6.71 -14.37
CA GLN A 544 9.44 7.43 -15.36
C GLN A 544 8.61 8.37 -16.27
N LEU A 545 7.29 8.22 -16.30
CA LEU A 545 6.37 8.99 -17.16
C LEU A 545 5.66 10.13 -16.44
N ILE A 546 5.91 10.29 -15.13
CA ILE A 546 5.40 11.39 -14.34
C ILE A 546 6.56 12.22 -13.81
N ASP A 547 6.42 13.53 -13.94
CA ASP A 547 6.95 14.65 -13.13
C ASP A 547 6.76 15.96 -13.88
#